data_AF-K1TST7-F1
#
_entry.id   AF-K1TST7-F1
#
_cell.length_a   1.000
_cell.length_b   1.000
_cell.length_c   1.000
_cell.angle_alpha   90.00
_cell.angle_beta   90.00
_cell.angle_gamma   90.00
#
_symmetry.space_group_name_H-M   'P 1'
#
loop_
_entity.id
_entity.type
_entity.pdbx_description
1 polymer ?
#
loop_
_entity_poly.entity_id
_entity_poly.type
_entity_poly.pdbx_seq_one_letter_code
_entity_poly.pdbx_strand_id
1 'polypeptide(L)'
;MKICITGHRPNKLYGYDLSHPKWIELEQKIKKILIENNCTEAISEMALGVDTIFAIAALELRKEGHNIRLHCAIPCKNQSGNWSSKDKKL
;
A
#
# COMPACT_ATOMS: atom_id res chain seq x y z
N MET A 1 -14.24 7.96 -6.25
CA MET A 1 -13.72 6.96 -7.22
C MET A 1 -13.22 5.73 -6.46
N LYS A 2 -13.35 4.52 -7.01
CA LYS A 2 -12.72 3.32 -6.45
C LYS A 2 -11.45 3.00 -7.22
N ILE A 3 -10.33 2.82 -6.52
CA ILE A 3 -9.04 2.51 -7.15
C ILE A 3 -8.44 1.29 -6.46
N CYS A 4 -8.05 0.31 -7.26
CA CYS A 4 -7.19 -0.78 -6.87
C CYS A 4 -5.87 -0.68 -7.65
N ILE A 5 -4.78 -1.09 -7.02
CA ILE A 5 -3.51 -1.28 -7.71
C ILE A 5 -2.93 -2.64 -7.34
N THR A 6 -2.00 -3.11 -8.16
CA THR A 6 -1.15 -4.27 -7.86
C THR A 6 0.28 -3.93 -8.25
N GLY A 7 1.25 -4.65 -7.71
CA GLY A 7 2.63 -4.46 -8.09
C GLY A 7 3.59 -5.48 -7.51
N HIS A 8 4.89 -5.21 -7.70
CA HIS A 8 5.93 -6.15 -7.33
C HIS A 8 6.11 -6.26 -5.80
N ARG A 9 6.43 -7.49 -5.37
CA ARG A 9 6.90 -7.80 -4.02
C ARG A 9 8.31 -7.24 -3.79
N PRO A 10 8.75 -7.07 -2.53
CA PRO A 10 10.04 -6.43 -2.23
C PRO A 10 11.26 -7.11 -2.84
N ASN A 11 11.25 -8.44 -3.01
CA ASN A 11 12.34 -9.16 -3.66
C ASN A 11 12.49 -8.85 -5.16
N LYS A 12 11.48 -8.27 -5.79
CA LYS A 12 11.48 -7.87 -7.20
C LYS A 12 11.49 -6.35 -7.39
N LEU A 13 11.37 -5.58 -6.31
CA LEU A 13 11.32 -4.12 -6.36
C LEU A 13 11.86 -3.52 -5.06
N TYR A 14 12.94 -2.74 -5.16
CA TYR A 14 13.54 -1.88 -4.11
C TYR A 14 13.89 -2.52 -2.75
N GLY A 15 13.67 -3.82 -2.55
CA GLY A 15 14.06 -4.54 -1.34
C GLY A 15 13.06 -4.41 -0.19
N TYR A 16 13.27 -5.21 0.86
CA TYR A 16 12.37 -5.33 2.04
C TYR A 16 12.46 -4.15 3.02
N ASP A 17 13.41 -3.23 2.83
CA ASP A 17 13.45 -2.00 3.60
C ASP A 17 12.55 -0.94 2.97
N LEU A 18 11.30 -0.83 3.45
CA LEU A 18 10.33 0.15 2.94
C LEU A 18 10.72 1.62 3.24
N SER A 19 11.74 1.85 4.07
CA SER A 19 12.30 3.20 4.25
C SER A 19 13.24 3.63 3.11
N HIS A 20 13.57 2.70 2.19
CA HIS A 20 14.42 3.01 1.04
C HIS A 20 13.79 4.15 0.20
N PRO A 21 14.57 5.17 -0.23
CA PRO A 21 14.03 6.38 -0.87
C PRO A 21 13.10 6.13 -2.06
N LYS A 22 13.34 5.06 -2.83
CA LYS A 22 12.48 4.69 -3.97
C LYS A 22 11.07 4.24 -3.56
N TRP A 23 10.90 3.65 -2.38
CA TRP A 23 9.57 3.33 -1.84
C TRP A 23 8.84 4.60 -1.41
N ILE A 24 9.55 5.53 -0.76
CA ILE A 24 9.00 6.83 -0.37
C ILE A 24 8.57 7.60 -1.63
N GLU A 25 9.39 7.62 -2.68
CA GLU A 25 9.05 8.24 -3.97
C GLU A 25 7.79 7.60 -4.59
N LEU A 26 7.68 6.27 -4.52
CA LEU A 26 6.50 5.55 -5.00
C LEU A 26 5.25 5.92 -4.19
N GLU A 27 5.35 6.03 -2.87
CA GLU A 27 4.25 6.47 -2.01
C GLU A 27 3.75 7.86 -2.42
N GLN A 28 4.65 8.81 -2.66
CA GLN A 28 4.28 10.17 -3.09
C GLN A 28 3.58 10.16 -4.47
N LYS A 29 4.06 9.34 -5.41
CA LYS A 29 3.40 9.16 -6.71
C LYS A 29 2.00 8.57 -6.56
N ILE A 30 1.84 7.57 -5.70
CA ILE A 30 0.54 6.97 -5.41
C ILE A 30 -0.40 8.01 -4.78
N LYS A 31 0.05 8.77 -3.78
CA LYS A 31 -0.75 9.84 -3.16
C LYS A 31 -1.27 10.83 -4.20
N LYS A 32 -0.38 11.29 -5.09
CA LYS A 32 -0.73 12.20 -6.19
C LYS A 32 -1.83 11.62 -7.07
N ILE A 33 -1.67 10.37 -7.53
CA ILE A 33 -2.67 9.68 -8.37
C ILE A 33 -4.01 9.55 -7.64
N LEU A 34 -4.01 9.20 -6.35
CA LEU A 34 -5.23 9.07 -5.54
C LEU A 34 -5.99 10.39 -5.42
N ILE A 35 -5.28 11.50 -5.18
CA ILE A 35 -5.86 12.85 -5.10
C ILE A 35 -6.41 13.28 -6.46
N GLU A 36 -5.60 13.21 -7.51
CA GLU A 36 -5.96 13.67 -8.86
C GLU A 36 -7.21 12.96 -9.41
N ASN A 37 -7.40 11.70 -9.01
CA ASN A 37 -8.54 10.89 -9.44
C ASN A 37 -9.73 10.91 -8.45
N ASN A 38 -9.70 11.78 -7.43
CA ASN A 38 -10.75 11.86 -6.41
C ASN A 38 -11.09 10.48 -5.81
N CYS A 39 -10.05 9.73 -5.44
CA CYS A 39 -10.22 8.42 -4.83
C CYS A 39 -10.89 8.53 -3.46
N THR A 40 -11.97 7.76 -3.28
CA THR A 40 -12.72 7.68 -2.03
C THR A 40 -12.67 6.27 -1.43
N GLU A 41 -12.36 5.26 -2.26
CA GLU A 41 -12.27 3.85 -1.86
C GLU A 41 -11.00 3.24 -2.47
N ALA A 42 -9.92 3.17 -1.68
CA ALA A 42 -8.68 2.49 -2.04
C ALA A 42 -8.77 1.00 -1.65
N ILE A 43 -8.54 0.09 -2.61
CA ILE A 43 -8.65 -1.35 -2.39
C ILE A 43 -7.27 -1.98 -2.58
N SER A 44 -6.75 -2.63 -1.53
CA SER A 44 -5.47 -3.34 -1.54
C SER A 44 -5.65 -4.81 -1.20
N GLU A 45 -4.82 -5.67 -1.79
CA GLU A 45 -4.73 -7.08 -1.40
C GLU A 45 -3.83 -7.27 -0.17
N MET A 46 -3.20 -6.21 0.34
CA MET A 46 -2.29 -6.21 1.50
C MET A 46 -1.06 -7.11 1.33
N ALA A 47 -0.63 -7.37 0.10
CA ALA A 47 0.65 -8.00 -0.16
C ALA A 47 1.83 -7.14 0.34
N LEU A 48 2.98 -7.78 0.63
CA LEU A 48 4.25 -7.06 0.82
C LEU A 48 4.65 -6.29 -0.44
N GLY A 49 5.24 -5.11 -0.27
CA GLY A 49 5.75 -4.29 -1.38
C GLY A 49 4.75 -3.23 -1.81
N VAL A 50 4.41 -3.16 -3.10
CA VAL A 50 3.56 -2.10 -3.66
C VAL A 50 2.21 -1.98 -2.96
N ASP A 51 1.55 -3.10 -2.67
CA ASP A 51 0.29 -3.12 -1.92
C ASP A 51 0.43 -2.51 -0.52
N THR A 52 1.52 -2.78 0.18
CA THR A 52 1.81 -2.17 1.49
C THR A 52 1.97 -0.66 1.37
N ILE A 53 2.75 -0.20 0.38
CA ILE A 53 2.96 1.24 0.12
C ILE A 53 1.66 1.93 -0.29
N PHE A 54 0.81 1.26 -1.06
CA PHE A 54 -0.52 1.77 -1.42
C PHE A 54 -1.43 1.95 -0.21
N ALA A 55 -1.44 0.96 0.68
CA ALA A 55 -2.17 1.04 1.94
C ALA A 55 -1.66 2.19 2.81
N ILE A 56 -0.34 2.34 2.95
CA ILE A 56 0.29 3.47 3.67
C ILE A 56 -0.15 4.80 3.07
N ALA A 57 -0.03 4.97 1.74
CA ALA A 57 -0.42 6.20 1.06
C ALA A 57 -1.90 6.57 1.33
N ALA A 58 -2.82 5.61 1.25
CA ALA A 58 -4.23 5.84 1.55
C ALA A 58 -4.48 6.20 3.02
N LEU A 59 -3.77 5.56 3.96
CA LEU A 59 -3.89 5.85 5.40
C LEU A 59 -3.34 7.23 5.74
N GLU A 60 -2.21 7.63 5.16
CA GLU A 60 -1.63 8.96 5.36
C GLU A 60 -2.52 10.05 4.77
N LEU A 61 -3.04 9.88 3.55
CA LEU A 61 -4.02 10.84 2.99
C LEU A 61 -5.26 10.98 3.89
N ARG A 62 -5.73 9.89 4.48
CA ARG A 62 -6.83 9.94 5.45
C ARG A 62 -6.46 10.76 6.70
N LYS A 63 -5.23 10.62 7.20
CA LYS A 63 -4.72 11.45 8.33
C LYS A 63 -4.59 12.91 7.95
N GLU A 64 -4.24 13.19 6.70
CA GLU A 64 -4.16 14.54 6.12
C GLU A 64 -5.56 15.17 5.87
N GLY A 65 -6.65 14.44 6.12
CA GLY A 65 -8.03 14.94 6.07
C GLY A 65 -8.78 14.60 4.78
N HIS A 66 -8.20 13.81 3.88
CA HIS A 66 -8.90 13.35 2.68
C HIS A 66 -9.97 12.31 3.03
N ASN A 67 -11.14 12.40 2.37
CA ASN A 67 -12.24 11.44 2.51
C ASN A 67 -11.97 10.15 1.70
N ILE A 68 -11.00 9.37 2.17
CA ILE A 68 -10.58 8.10 1.56
C ILE A 68 -10.68 6.96 2.56
N ARG A 69 -11.22 5.82 2.12
CA ARG A 69 -11.31 4.57 2.89
C ARG A 69 -10.38 3.53 2.28
N LEU A 70 -9.63 2.83 3.13
CA LEU A 70 -8.84 1.68 2.74
C LEU A 70 -9.67 0.40 2.95
N HIS A 71 -9.78 -0.43 1.92
CA HIS A 71 -10.36 -1.77 1.94
C HIS A 71 -9.24 -2.80 1.80
N CYS A 72 -9.16 -3.70 2.77
CA CYS A 72 -8.19 -4.79 2.77
C CYS A 72 -8.84 -6.07 2.24
N ALA A 73 -8.64 -6.36 0.96
CA ALA A 73 -9.15 -7.55 0.29
C ALA A 73 -8.21 -8.74 0.50
N ILE A 74 -8.15 -9.25 1.74
CA ILE A 74 -7.28 -10.37 2.12
C ILE A 74 -7.75 -11.66 1.42
N PRO A 75 -6.93 -12.33 0.59
CA PRO A 75 -7.36 -13.48 -0.20
C PRO A 75 -7.56 -14.75 0.66
N CYS A 76 -6.83 -14.89 1.77
CA CYS A 76 -6.98 -16.02 2.68
C CYS A 76 -6.44 -15.70 4.08
N LYS A 77 -6.93 -16.44 5.10
CA LYS A 77 -6.54 -16.24 6.51
C LYS A 77 -5.02 -16.35 6.74
N ASN A 78 -4.31 -17.15 5.95
CA ASN A 78 -2.88 -17.41 6.12
C ASN A 78 -2.00 -16.67 5.09
N GLN A 79 -2.47 -15.57 4.50
CA GLN A 79 -1.72 -14.81 3.48
C GLN A 79 -0.31 -14.42 3.97
N SER A 80 -0.18 -14.05 5.24
CA SER A 80 1.09 -13.65 5.87
C SER A 80 1.91 -14.83 6.39
N GLY A 81 1.48 -16.09 6.22
CA GLY A 81 2.08 -17.26 6.85
C GLY A 81 3.60 -17.36 6.67
N ASN A 82 4.07 -17.10 5.45
CA ASN A 82 5.48 -17.19 5.06
C ASN A 82 6.27 -15.88 5.18
N TRP A 83 5.68 -14.81 5.72
CA TRP A 83 6.39 -13.55 5.89
C TRP A 83 7.32 -13.60 7.10
N SER A 84 8.38 -12.77 7.07
CA SER A 84 9.27 -12.66 8.23
C SER A 84 8.52 -12.09 9.44
N SER A 85 9.02 -12.35 10.64
CA SER A 85 8.44 -11.79 11.87
C SER A 85 8.43 -10.26 11.89
N LYS A 86 9.37 -9.63 11.18
CA LYS A 86 9.42 -8.16 10.99
C LYS A 86 8.27 -7.72 10.09
N ASP A 87 8.08 -8.39 8.96
CA ASP A 87 7.08 -8.02 7.97
C ASP A 87 5.64 -8.22 8.44
N LYS A 88 5.41 -9.15 9.39
CA LYS A 88 4.10 -9.35 10.03
C LYS A 88 3.68 -8.23 10.99
N LYS A 89 4.61 -7.34 11.36
CA LYS A 89 4.41 -6.25 12.34
C LYS A 89 4.34 -4.86 11.69
N LEU A 90 4.53 -4.76 10.37
CA LEU A 90 4.28 -3.54 9.59
C LEU A 90 2.79 -3.17 9.66
#